data_AF-A0A838WFS1-F1
#
_entry.id   AF-A0A838WFS1-F1
#
_cell.length_a   1.000
_cell.length_b   1.000
_cell.length_c   1.000
_cell.angle_alpha   90.00
_cell.angle_beta   90.00
_cell.angle_gamma   90.00
#
_symmetry.space_group_name_H-M   'P 1'
#
loop_
_entity.id
_entity.type
_entity.pdbx_description
1 polymer ?
#
loop_
_entity_poly.entity_id
_entity_poly.type
_entity_poly.pdbx_seq_one_letter_code
_entity_poly.pdbx_strand_id
1 'polypeptide(L)'
;REKPPHIAISVDMLDTGIDVPEVVNLLFFKLVRSKTKFWQMVGRGTRLSPDLFGPGRDKEFFYLFDYCQNLEFFSQNLDTTDGAAGEPLGQRLFRTRLELIAELDRKLAAEGRGGAVGEAPAPFGDPESEEELRRALAERLQREVAAMNLENFVVRPRRRLVENYTKPEAWLKLSPEKLTELSEEVAGLPSELPFEAEEAKRFDLLLLYLQLALLRAEPGFARLRDQAISLAGLLEEKSAIPMVRQQLPLIQDLQTEEWWADATLPMLESVRRRLRDLVRLIDKRQRRPIYTDFEDEMGFEAGIELPGLTPATDFERFRNKARSFLRAHQDHLAIRKLRLNHPLTPTDLAELERILAESGIGSPADVQRAKEESQGLGLFVRSLVGLDRAAAKEALAGFLDGRTPSANQIEFVNLIVDHLTERGFMPATVLYDSPFTDLNPHGVEGVFPSEQVDSLIEALEAVRRRAVA
;
A
#
# COMPACT_ATOMS: atom_id res chain seq x y z
N ARG A 1 -32.92 -3.21 18.77
CA ARG A 1 -32.61 -4.48 18.08
C ARG A 1 -33.41 -4.68 16.77
N GLU A 2 -34.26 -3.73 16.34
CA GLU A 2 -34.98 -3.78 15.04
C GLU A 2 -34.73 -2.51 14.20
N LYS A 3 -33.48 -2.22 13.82
CA LYS A 3 -33.27 -1.17 12.80
C LYS A 3 -32.28 -1.63 11.73
N PRO A 4 -32.68 -1.60 10.44
CA PRO A 4 -31.78 -1.82 9.32
C PRO A 4 -30.69 -0.74 9.29
N PRO A 5 -29.53 -1.01 8.66
CA PRO A 5 -29.31 -2.10 7.69
C PRO A 5 -28.67 -3.37 8.28
N HIS A 6 -29.13 -4.53 7.80
CA HIS A 6 -28.53 -5.85 8.06
C HIS A 6 -27.25 -6.10 7.24
N ILE A 7 -27.04 -5.29 6.19
CA ILE A 7 -25.91 -5.39 5.26
C ILE A 7 -25.41 -3.98 4.97
N ALA A 8 -24.12 -3.74 5.19
CA ALA A 8 -23.47 -2.49 4.82
C ALA A 8 -22.51 -2.76 3.65
N ILE A 9 -22.69 -2.04 2.55
CA ILE A 9 -21.84 -2.14 1.36
C ILE A 9 -20.88 -0.96 1.37
N SER A 10 -19.58 -1.24 1.21
CA SER A 10 -18.54 -0.21 1.15
C SER A 10 -17.54 -0.54 0.06
N VAL A 11 -17.16 0.48 -0.72
CA VAL A 11 -16.11 0.35 -1.71
C VAL A 11 -14.73 0.59 -1.09
N ASP A 12 -14.60 1.38 0.00
CA ASP A 12 -13.33 1.61 0.74
C ASP A 12 -13.50 2.18 2.17
N MET A 13 -14.67 2.72 2.53
CA MET A 13 -14.90 3.43 3.80
C MET A 13 -15.05 2.55 5.05
N LEU A 14 -15.43 1.28 4.93
CA LEU A 14 -15.57 0.36 6.08
C LEU A 14 -14.27 -0.38 6.42
N ASP A 15 -13.22 -0.22 5.60
CA ASP A 15 -11.95 -0.93 5.80
C ASP A 15 -11.20 -0.34 7.02
N THR A 16 -11.49 0.93 7.38
CA THR A 16 -10.87 1.66 8.50
C THR A 16 -11.85 2.63 9.18
N GLY A 17 -11.95 2.56 10.52
CA GLY A 17 -12.63 3.57 11.34
C GLY A 17 -14.05 3.24 11.81
N ILE A 18 -14.71 2.23 11.25
CA ILE A 18 -15.98 1.73 11.76
C ILE A 18 -15.73 0.48 12.61
N ASP A 19 -16.34 0.49 13.79
CA ASP A 19 -16.17 -0.49 14.83
C ASP A 19 -17.54 -1.00 15.27
N VAL A 20 -17.91 -2.17 14.74
CA VAL A 20 -19.19 -2.81 14.98
C VAL A 20 -18.93 -4.22 15.52
N PRO A 21 -18.88 -4.41 16.85
CA PRO A 21 -18.63 -5.73 17.45
C PRO A 21 -19.62 -6.81 17.01
N GLU A 22 -20.84 -6.41 16.63
CA GLU A 22 -21.94 -7.28 16.21
C GLU A 22 -21.78 -7.88 14.80
N VAL A 23 -20.70 -7.55 14.06
CA VAL A 23 -20.48 -8.09 12.71
C VAL A 23 -20.26 -9.60 12.76
N VAL A 24 -21.17 -10.37 12.16
CA VAL A 24 -21.08 -11.85 12.11
C VAL A 24 -20.67 -12.39 10.75
N ASN A 25 -20.79 -11.60 9.69
CA ASN A 25 -20.44 -11.97 8.32
C ASN A 25 -19.64 -10.85 7.65
N LEU A 26 -18.49 -11.19 7.07
CA LEU A 26 -17.70 -10.35 6.18
C LEU A 26 -17.71 -10.93 4.77
N LEU A 27 -17.93 -10.09 3.76
CA LEU A 27 -18.02 -10.50 2.36
C LEU A 27 -16.98 -9.74 1.54
N PHE A 28 -16.02 -10.45 0.97
CA PHE A 28 -15.09 -9.91 -0.02
C PHE A 28 -15.65 -10.13 -1.42
N PHE A 29 -16.13 -9.05 -2.01
CA PHE A 29 -16.60 -8.97 -3.38
C PHE A 29 -15.75 -8.00 -4.21
N LYS A 30 -14.48 -7.85 -3.82
CA LYS A 30 -13.44 -7.10 -4.54
C LYS A 30 -12.10 -7.79 -4.38
N LEU A 31 -11.23 -7.62 -5.36
CA LEU A 31 -9.81 -7.99 -5.23
C LEU A 31 -9.12 -7.02 -4.26
N VAL A 32 -8.50 -7.56 -3.22
CA VAL A 32 -7.68 -6.85 -2.25
C VAL A 32 -6.23 -7.15 -2.58
N ARG A 33 -5.47 -6.11 -2.92
CA ARG A 33 -4.05 -6.26 -3.30
C ARG A 33 -3.10 -5.94 -2.17
N SER A 34 -3.46 -5.05 -1.26
CA SER A 34 -2.62 -4.70 -0.11
C SER A 34 -2.80 -5.68 1.05
N LYS A 35 -1.69 -6.29 1.51
CA LYS A 35 -1.66 -7.18 2.69
C LYS A 35 -2.16 -6.49 3.95
N THR A 36 -1.75 -5.23 4.15
CA THR A 36 -2.21 -4.42 5.29
C THR A 36 -3.72 -4.21 5.25
N LYS A 37 -4.27 -3.87 4.08
CA LYS A 37 -5.71 -3.62 3.91
C LYS A 37 -6.52 -4.90 4.11
N PHE A 38 -6.06 -6.03 3.57
CA PHE A 38 -6.67 -7.34 3.80
C PHE A 38 -6.80 -7.65 5.30
N TRP A 39 -5.70 -7.52 6.06
CA TRP A 39 -5.72 -7.78 7.49
C TRP A 39 -6.59 -6.81 8.29
N GLN A 40 -6.63 -5.53 7.88
CA GLN A 40 -7.53 -4.54 8.47
C GLN A 40 -9.00 -4.87 8.23
N MET A 41 -9.34 -5.38 7.05
CA MET A 41 -10.70 -5.79 6.69
C MET A 41 -11.11 -7.04 7.48
N VAL A 42 -10.25 -8.06 7.55
CA VAL A 42 -10.50 -9.28 8.35
C VAL A 42 -10.66 -8.95 9.84
N GLY A 43 -9.84 -8.04 10.36
CA GLY A 43 -9.89 -7.58 11.75
C GLY A 43 -11.22 -6.94 12.18
N ARG A 44 -12.12 -6.61 11.25
CA ARG A 44 -13.45 -6.08 11.59
C ARG A 44 -14.36 -7.14 12.21
N GLY A 45 -14.16 -8.40 11.85
CA GLY A 45 -14.99 -9.52 12.35
C GLY A 45 -14.57 -10.05 13.72
N THR A 46 -13.36 -9.73 14.19
CA THR A 46 -12.72 -10.44 15.33
C THR A 46 -13.21 -10.01 16.72
N ARG A 47 -13.99 -8.94 16.82
CA ARG A 47 -14.47 -8.43 18.10
C ARG A 47 -15.56 -9.31 18.68
N LEU A 48 -15.41 -9.65 19.96
CA LEU A 48 -16.42 -10.37 20.74
C LEU A 48 -17.60 -9.46 21.05
N SER A 49 -18.80 -10.03 21.13
CA SER A 49 -20.04 -9.31 21.44
C SER A 49 -20.90 -10.17 22.37
N PRO A 50 -21.03 -9.80 23.66
CA PRO A 50 -21.86 -10.53 24.60
C PRO A 50 -23.36 -10.43 24.27
N ASP A 51 -24.11 -11.49 24.58
CA ASP A 51 -25.56 -11.58 24.40
C ASP A 51 -26.09 -11.28 22.98
N LEU A 52 -25.22 -11.38 21.96
CA LEU A 52 -25.55 -11.01 20.58
C LEU A 52 -26.71 -11.86 20.03
N PHE A 53 -26.68 -13.16 20.29
CA PHE A 53 -27.66 -14.13 19.80
C PHE A 53 -28.76 -14.45 20.82
N GLY A 54 -28.81 -13.72 21.94
CA GLY A 54 -29.75 -13.92 23.05
C GLY A 54 -29.05 -13.92 24.40
N PRO A 55 -29.79 -13.89 25.53
CA PRO A 55 -29.20 -13.93 26.87
C PRO A 55 -28.29 -15.15 27.07
N GLY A 56 -27.03 -14.91 27.41
CA GLY A 56 -25.97 -15.91 27.58
C GLY A 56 -25.42 -16.49 26.26
N ARG A 57 -25.74 -15.89 25.11
CA ARG A 57 -25.30 -16.37 23.79
C ARG A 57 -24.46 -15.32 23.09
N ASP A 58 -23.15 -15.42 23.33
CA ASP A 58 -22.15 -14.48 22.85
C ASP A 58 -21.71 -14.80 21.41
N LYS A 59 -21.05 -13.83 20.78
CA LYS A 59 -20.34 -14.01 19.53
C LYS A 59 -18.97 -14.63 19.77
N GLU A 60 -18.79 -15.87 19.35
CA GLU A 60 -17.52 -16.61 19.46
C GLU A 60 -16.67 -16.54 18.18
N PHE A 61 -17.31 -16.42 17.02
CA PHE A 61 -16.68 -16.39 15.71
C PHE A 61 -17.46 -15.50 14.73
N PHE A 62 -16.91 -15.32 13.53
CA PHE A 62 -17.56 -14.68 12.40
C PHE A 62 -17.24 -15.47 11.13
N TYR A 63 -18.08 -15.33 10.11
CA TYR A 63 -17.83 -15.91 8.79
C TYR A 63 -17.17 -14.90 7.86
N LEU A 64 -16.18 -15.36 7.10
CA LEU A 64 -15.54 -14.61 6.02
C LEU A 64 -15.83 -15.32 4.71
N PHE A 65 -16.61 -14.68 3.85
CA PHE A 65 -16.94 -15.15 2.51
C PHE A 65 -16.09 -14.39 1.51
N ASP A 66 -15.37 -15.11 0.64
CA ASP A 66 -14.50 -14.50 -0.35
C ASP A 66 -14.80 -15.00 -1.75
N TYR A 67 -15.37 -14.11 -2.57
CA TYR A 67 -15.77 -14.38 -3.94
C TYR A 67 -14.70 -13.96 -4.96
N CYS A 68 -13.58 -13.41 -4.50
CA CYS A 68 -12.52 -12.86 -5.35
C CYS A 68 -11.17 -13.55 -5.14
N GLN A 69 -11.13 -14.68 -4.43
CA GLN A 69 -9.93 -15.48 -4.18
C GLN A 69 -8.78 -14.71 -3.50
N ASN A 70 -9.13 -13.77 -2.64
CA ASN A 70 -8.18 -13.04 -1.79
C ASN A 70 -7.52 -13.97 -0.76
N LEU A 71 -8.26 -14.92 -0.19
CA LEU A 71 -7.76 -15.89 0.78
C LEU A 71 -6.60 -16.70 0.20
N GLU A 72 -6.78 -17.22 -1.01
CA GLU A 72 -5.78 -17.95 -1.79
C GLU A 72 -4.61 -17.06 -2.19
N PHE A 73 -4.88 -15.80 -2.55
CA PHE A 73 -3.85 -14.84 -2.92
C PHE A 73 -2.93 -14.51 -1.73
N PHE A 74 -3.50 -14.26 -0.54
CA PHE A 74 -2.74 -13.92 0.66
C PHE A 74 -2.18 -15.14 1.39
N SER A 75 -2.68 -16.36 1.14
CA SER A 75 -2.09 -17.59 1.69
C SER A 75 -0.74 -17.94 1.08
N GLN A 76 -0.46 -17.47 -0.14
CA GLN A 76 0.78 -17.77 -0.87
C GLN A 76 1.98 -16.90 -0.47
N ASN A 77 1.85 -15.96 0.47
CA ASN A 77 2.93 -15.04 0.89
C ASN A 77 3.64 -14.32 -0.30
N LEU A 78 2.91 -14.01 -1.37
CA LEU A 78 3.44 -13.28 -2.51
C LEU A 78 3.71 -11.80 -2.15
N ASP A 79 4.79 -11.23 -2.71
CA ASP A 79 5.05 -9.79 -2.65
C ASP A 79 3.92 -9.03 -3.34
N THR A 80 3.18 -8.24 -2.55
CA THR A 80 2.04 -7.51 -3.07
C THR A 80 2.46 -6.15 -3.60
N THR A 81 2.23 -5.92 -4.88
CA THR A 81 2.20 -4.57 -5.47
C THR A 81 0.76 -4.06 -5.48
N ASP A 82 0.57 -2.80 -5.10
CA ASP A 82 -0.73 -2.15 -5.25
C ASP A 82 -1.06 -2.09 -6.75
N GLY A 83 -1.96 -2.96 -7.20
CA GLY A 83 -2.42 -2.97 -8.58
C GLY A 83 -2.97 -1.59 -8.95
N ALA A 84 -2.66 -1.12 -10.17
CA ALA A 84 -3.10 0.16 -10.68
C ALA A 84 -4.63 0.17 -10.90
N ALA A 85 -5.38 0.48 -9.85
CA ALA A 85 -6.77 0.91 -10.00
C ALA A 85 -6.77 2.19 -10.85
N GLY A 86 -7.63 2.24 -11.86
CA GLY A 86 -7.78 3.43 -12.69
C GLY A 86 -8.09 4.67 -11.83
N GLU A 87 -7.49 5.80 -12.18
CA GLU A 87 -7.57 7.03 -11.39
C GLU A 87 -9.04 7.48 -11.19
N PRO A 88 -9.50 7.67 -9.93
CA PRO A 88 -10.86 8.12 -9.63
C PRO A 88 -11.21 9.42 -10.34
N LEU A 89 -12.48 9.56 -10.76
CA LEU A 89 -12.94 10.72 -11.52
C LEU A 89 -12.72 12.05 -10.79
N GLY A 90 -12.85 12.08 -9.46
CA GLY A 90 -12.56 13.26 -8.65
C GLY A 90 -11.09 13.66 -8.69
N GLN A 91 -10.19 12.67 -8.58
CA GLN A 91 -8.74 12.89 -8.68
C GLN A 91 -8.35 13.41 -10.07
N ARG A 92 -8.90 12.81 -11.13
CA ARG A 92 -8.73 13.29 -12.51
C ARG A 92 -9.18 14.75 -12.67
N LEU A 93 -10.37 15.10 -12.19
CA LEU A 93 -10.87 16.47 -12.23
C LEU A 93 -9.96 17.46 -11.50
N PHE A 94 -9.47 17.08 -10.32
CA PHE A 94 -8.55 17.90 -9.53
C PHE A 94 -7.27 18.17 -10.32
N ARG A 95 -6.65 17.12 -10.87
CA ARG A 95 -5.41 17.23 -11.66
C ARG A 95 -5.60 18.03 -12.95
N THR A 96 -6.66 17.77 -13.71
CA THR A 96 -6.92 18.52 -14.96
C THR A 96 -7.12 20.02 -14.67
N ARG A 97 -7.73 20.39 -13.54
CA ARG A 97 -7.83 21.80 -13.12
C ARG A 97 -6.48 22.39 -12.73
N LEU A 98 -5.63 21.65 -12.02
CA LEU A 98 -4.25 22.10 -11.71
C LEU A 98 -3.45 22.32 -12.99
N GLU A 99 -3.54 21.38 -13.93
CA GLU A 99 -2.89 21.45 -15.22
C GLU A 99 -3.35 22.68 -16.03
N LEU A 100 -4.66 22.96 -16.01
CA LEU A 100 -5.20 24.16 -16.65
C LEU A 100 -4.71 25.45 -15.99
N ILE A 101 -4.61 25.50 -14.67
CA ILE A 101 -4.00 26.65 -13.96
C ILE A 101 -2.53 26.81 -14.38
N ALA A 102 -1.76 25.72 -14.48
CA ALA A 102 -0.36 25.77 -14.85
C ALA A 102 -0.14 26.33 -16.28
N GLU A 103 -0.97 25.90 -17.24
CA GLU A 103 -0.90 26.41 -18.61
C GLU A 103 -1.39 27.86 -18.71
N LEU A 104 -2.42 28.25 -17.96
CA LEU A 104 -2.87 29.64 -17.85
C LEU A 104 -1.79 30.54 -17.26
N ASP A 105 -1.16 30.12 -16.16
CA ASP A 105 -0.06 30.86 -15.53
C ASP A 105 1.12 31.02 -16.50
N ARG A 106 1.45 29.98 -17.30
CA ARG A 106 2.48 30.04 -18.35
C ARG A 106 2.13 31.05 -19.44
N LYS A 107 0.90 31.02 -19.95
CA LYS A 107 0.43 31.93 -21.01
C LYS A 107 0.40 33.38 -20.53
N LEU A 108 -0.19 33.64 -19.36
CA LEU A 108 -0.25 34.98 -18.76
C LEU A 108 1.13 35.56 -18.46
N ALA A 109 2.08 34.71 -18.05
CA ALA A 109 3.47 35.11 -17.88
C ALA A 109 4.14 35.49 -19.22
N ALA A 110 3.91 34.73 -20.29
CA ALA A 110 4.42 35.03 -21.63
C ALA A 110 3.85 36.34 -22.20
N GLU A 111 2.60 36.66 -21.88
CA GLU A 111 1.92 37.90 -22.29
C GLU A 111 2.27 39.11 -21.40
N GLY A 112 3.12 38.95 -20.38
CA GLY A 112 3.52 40.03 -19.46
C GLY A 112 2.39 40.50 -18.54
N ARG A 113 1.29 39.74 -18.45
CA ARG A 113 0.10 40.05 -17.63
C ARG A 113 0.15 39.45 -16.22
N GLY A 114 1.23 38.74 -15.88
CA GLY A 114 1.41 37.99 -14.63
C GLY A 114 1.48 38.79 -13.31
N GLY A 115 0.94 40.01 -13.25
CA GLY A 115 0.96 40.86 -12.04
C GLY A 115 -0.04 42.01 -11.99
N ALA A 116 -0.92 42.20 -12.98
CA ALA A 116 -1.91 43.26 -12.92
C ALA A 116 -3.19 42.74 -12.25
N VAL A 117 -3.45 43.18 -11.02
CA VAL A 117 -4.77 43.06 -10.40
C VAL A 117 -5.70 44.02 -11.15
N GLY A 118 -6.34 43.53 -12.22
CA GLY A 118 -7.52 44.17 -12.78
C GLY A 118 -8.62 44.29 -11.72
N GLU A 119 -9.52 45.27 -11.88
CA GLU A 119 -10.63 45.57 -10.96
C GLU A 119 -11.26 44.30 -10.38
N ALA A 120 -11.54 44.30 -9.07
CA ALA A 120 -12.21 43.18 -8.41
C ALA A 120 -13.53 42.88 -9.16
N PRO A 121 -13.64 41.73 -9.84
CA PRO A 121 -14.79 41.49 -10.69
C PRO A 121 -15.99 41.15 -9.84
N ALA A 122 -17.16 41.14 -10.48
CA ALA A 122 -18.40 40.82 -9.82
C ALA A 122 -18.28 39.44 -9.11
N PRO A 123 -18.60 39.34 -7.81
CA PRO A 123 -18.50 38.08 -7.06
C PRO A 123 -19.44 36.98 -7.58
N PHE A 124 -20.34 37.31 -8.53
CA PHE A 124 -21.31 36.42 -9.13
C PHE A 124 -21.33 36.65 -10.64
N GLY A 125 -20.65 35.77 -11.40
CA GLY A 125 -20.59 35.84 -12.86
C GLY A 125 -19.83 34.67 -13.49
N ASP A 126 -20.08 34.44 -14.78
CA ASP A 126 -19.17 33.64 -15.61
C ASP A 126 -17.88 34.45 -15.81
N PRO A 127 -16.69 33.82 -15.79
CA PRO A 127 -15.47 34.57 -16.05
C PRO A 127 -15.50 35.16 -17.45
N GLU A 128 -15.03 36.39 -17.60
CA GLU A 128 -14.94 37.09 -18.89
C GLU A 128 -13.51 37.09 -19.44
N SER A 129 -12.53 36.78 -18.58
CA SER A 129 -11.11 36.74 -18.95
C SER A 129 -10.41 35.46 -18.46
N GLU A 130 -9.23 35.19 -19.05
CA GLU A 130 -8.38 34.07 -18.64
C GLU A 130 -7.84 34.21 -17.20
N GLU A 131 -7.61 35.44 -16.74
CA GLU A 131 -7.20 35.74 -15.35
C GLU A 131 -8.32 35.41 -14.36
N GLU A 132 -9.56 35.77 -14.68
CA GLU A 132 -10.73 35.43 -13.87
C GLU A 132 -11.00 33.92 -13.86
N LEU A 133 -10.83 33.26 -15.01
CA LEU A 133 -10.93 31.81 -15.11
C LEU A 133 -9.89 31.13 -14.22
N ARG A 134 -8.62 31.56 -14.31
CA ARG A 134 -7.52 31.04 -13.48
C ARG A 134 -7.86 31.20 -11.99
N ARG A 135 -8.34 32.37 -11.57
CA ARG A 135 -8.73 32.62 -10.17
C ARG A 135 -9.91 31.73 -9.74
N ALA A 136 -10.93 31.58 -10.57
CA ALA A 136 -12.09 30.73 -10.28
C ALA A 136 -11.73 29.24 -10.14
N LEU A 137 -10.79 28.74 -10.96
CA LEU A 137 -10.26 27.38 -10.85
C LEU A 137 -9.51 27.20 -9.52
N ALA A 138 -8.64 28.15 -9.17
CA ALA A 138 -7.89 28.15 -7.92
C ALA A 138 -8.81 28.19 -6.69
N GLU A 139 -9.83 29.06 -6.69
CA GLU A 139 -10.84 29.12 -5.62
C GLU A 139 -11.67 27.84 -5.51
N ARG A 140 -11.94 27.16 -6.63
CA ARG A 140 -12.64 25.86 -6.60
C ARG A 140 -11.79 24.78 -5.95
N LEU A 141 -10.51 24.66 -6.34
CA LEU A 141 -9.60 23.68 -5.76
C LEU A 141 -9.29 23.99 -4.29
N GLN A 142 -9.12 25.27 -3.94
CA GLN A 142 -8.97 25.69 -2.55
C GLN A 142 -10.17 25.31 -1.70
N ARG A 143 -11.41 25.51 -2.19
CA ARG A 143 -12.63 25.09 -1.48
C ARG A 143 -12.70 23.57 -1.30
N GLU A 144 -12.25 22.81 -2.29
CA GLU A 144 -12.19 21.35 -2.21
C GLU A 144 -11.19 20.88 -1.14
N VAL A 145 -10.01 21.51 -1.08
CA VAL A 145 -9.01 21.23 -0.03
C VAL A 145 -9.48 21.68 1.35
N ALA A 146 -10.11 22.85 1.46
CA ALA A 146 -10.65 23.38 2.71
C ALA A 146 -11.80 22.51 3.27
N ALA A 147 -12.48 21.75 2.41
CA ALA A 147 -13.50 20.78 2.79
C ALA A 147 -12.93 19.40 3.18
N MET A 148 -11.61 19.20 3.17
CA MET A 148 -10.99 17.94 3.61
C MET A 148 -10.96 17.87 5.14
N ASN A 149 -11.51 16.79 5.69
CA ASN A 149 -11.54 16.59 7.14
C ASN A 149 -10.16 16.17 7.65
N LEU A 150 -9.51 17.01 8.46
CA LEU A 150 -8.17 16.77 8.99
C LEU A 150 -8.10 15.59 9.98
N GLU A 151 -9.23 15.13 10.50
CA GLU A 151 -9.32 13.95 11.36
C GLU A 151 -9.55 12.65 10.57
N ASN A 152 -9.83 12.75 9.26
CA ASN A 152 -9.92 11.59 8.38
C ASN A 152 -8.56 10.88 8.28
N PHE A 153 -8.54 9.57 8.49
CA PHE A 153 -7.29 8.79 8.54
C PHE A 153 -6.47 8.83 7.24
N VAL A 154 -7.08 9.06 6.07
CA VAL A 154 -6.38 9.22 4.78
C VAL A 154 -5.72 10.60 4.68
N VAL A 155 -6.39 11.61 5.21
CA VAL A 155 -5.98 13.02 5.19
C VAL A 155 -4.91 13.30 6.26
N ARG A 156 -5.01 12.67 7.44
CA ARG A 156 -4.11 12.87 8.59
C ARG A 156 -2.61 12.80 8.25
N PRO A 157 -2.10 11.82 7.49
CA PRO A 157 -0.69 11.79 7.08
C PRO A 157 -0.26 13.00 6.24
N ARG A 158 -1.20 13.62 5.51
CA ARG A 158 -0.98 14.81 4.66
C ARG A 158 -1.49 16.10 5.32
N ARG A 159 -1.76 16.08 6.63
CA ARG A 159 -2.36 17.21 7.37
C ARG A 159 -1.64 18.53 7.12
N ARG A 160 -0.29 18.52 7.21
CA ARG A 160 0.53 19.72 6.98
C ARG A 160 0.30 20.34 5.60
N LEU A 161 0.12 19.50 4.57
CA LEU A 161 -0.13 19.95 3.20
C LEU A 161 -1.54 20.53 3.09
N VAL A 162 -2.54 19.82 3.61
CA VAL A 162 -3.94 20.28 3.58
C VAL A 162 -4.11 21.58 4.35
N GLU A 163 -3.50 21.74 5.52
CA GLU A 163 -3.52 22.99 6.29
C GLU A 163 -2.85 24.16 5.53
N ASN A 164 -1.79 23.88 4.77
CA ASN A 164 -1.13 24.88 3.93
C ASN A 164 -2.02 25.31 2.76
N TYR A 165 -2.59 24.36 2.04
CA TYR A 165 -3.43 24.61 0.86
C TYR A 165 -4.90 24.95 1.18
N THR A 166 -5.30 24.91 2.45
CA THR A 166 -6.57 25.51 2.88
C THR A 166 -6.52 27.04 2.79
N LYS A 167 -5.34 27.65 2.83
CA LYS A 167 -5.17 29.10 2.83
C LYS A 167 -5.26 29.68 1.40
N PRO A 168 -6.12 30.68 1.12
CA PRO A 168 -6.25 31.27 -0.22
C PRO A 168 -4.93 31.80 -0.80
N GLU A 169 -4.03 32.30 0.06
CA GLU A 169 -2.73 32.86 -0.31
C GLU A 169 -1.82 31.81 -0.97
N ALA A 170 -1.97 30.53 -0.60
CA ALA A 170 -1.19 29.43 -1.17
C ALA A 170 -1.45 29.25 -2.68
N TRP A 171 -2.61 29.69 -3.15
CA TRP A 171 -3.09 29.53 -4.53
C TRP A 171 -2.81 30.75 -5.43
N LEU A 172 -2.34 31.88 -4.89
CA LEU A 172 -2.02 33.07 -5.68
C LEU A 172 -0.93 32.78 -6.72
N LYS A 173 0.07 31.98 -6.34
CA LYS A 173 1.13 31.52 -7.23
C LYS A 173 1.49 30.07 -6.92
N LEU A 174 1.31 29.22 -7.93
CA LEU A 174 1.65 27.80 -7.86
C LEU A 174 2.97 27.58 -8.61
N SER A 175 4.03 27.27 -7.87
CA SER A 175 5.30 26.86 -8.49
C SER A 175 5.20 25.41 -9.00
N PRO A 176 6.09 24.96 -9.90
CA PRO A 176 6.09 23.58 -10.37
C PRO A 176 6.11 22.56 -9.22
N GLU A 177 6.85 22.85 -8.14
CA GLU A 177 6.93 21.98 -6.97
C GLU A 177 5.58 21.88 -6.24
N LYS A 178 4.88 23.00 -6.07
CA LYS A 178 3.53 23.02 -5.47
C LYS A 178 2.51 22.27 -6.34
N LEU A 179 2.61 22.39 -7.66
CA LEU A 179 1.74 21.68 -8.59
C LEU A 179 1.92 20.16 -8.49
N THR A 180 3.17 19.70 -8.44
CA THR A 180 3.48 18.28 -8.22
C THR A 180 2.98 17.81 -6.86
N GLU A 181 3.24 18.56 -5.80
CA GLU A 181 2.77 18.23 -4.44
C GLU A 181 1.24 18.13 -4.36
N LEU A 182 0.51 19.10 -4.94
CA LEU A 182 -0.95 19.06 -5.03
C LEU A 182 -1.46 17.89 -5.88
N SER A 183 -0.77 17.55 -6.96
CA SER A 183 -1.16 16.47 -7.87
C SER A 183 -0.92 15.07 -7.29
N GLU A 184 0.18 14.88 -6.56
CA GLU A 184 0.60 13.56 -6.06
C GLU A 184 0.05 13.26 -4.67
N GLU A 185 0.05 14.24 -3.76
CA GLU A 185 -0.24 14.02 -2.34
C GLU A 185 -1.62 14.51 -1.90
N VAL A 186 -2.21 15.49 -2.60
CA VAL A 186 -3.51 16.10 -2.23
C VAL A 186 -4.64 15.66 -3.14
N ALA A 187 -4.37 15.47 -4.44
CA ALA A 187 -5.40 15.06 -5.39
C ALA A 187 -5.97 13.68 -5.01
N GLY A 188 -7.30 13.61 -4.91
CA GLY A 188 -8.00 12.36 -4.58
C GLY A 188 -8.19 12.11 -3.08
N LEU A 189 -7.69 12.99 -2.21
CA LEU A 189 -8.06 12.96 -0.79
C LEU A 189 -9.57 13.21 -0.61
N PRO A 190 -10.21 12.53 0.36
CA PRO A 190 -11.65 12.68 0.60
C PRO A 190 -11.97 14.08 1.13
N SER A 191 -12.98 14.72 0.53
CA SER A 191 -13.54 16.00 0.97
C SER A 191 -15.02 15.86 1.32
N GLU A 192 -15.52 16.73 2.19
CA GLU A 192 -16.92 16.78 2.66
C GLU A 192 -17.81 17.63 1.72
N LEU A 193 -17.39 17.82 0.47
CA LEU A 193 -18.20 18.53 -0.51
C LEU A 193 -19.50 17.75 -0.83
N PRO A 194 -20.59 18.45 -1.18
CA PRO A 194 -21.83 17.81 -1.58
C PRO A 194 -21.65 16.82 -2.75
N PHE A 195 -22.47 15.78 -2.75
CA PHE A 195 -22.50 14.82 -3.85
C PHE A 195 -22.82 15.51 -5.18
N GLU A 196 -22.00 15.25 -6.20
CA GLU A 196 -22.24 15.65 -7.58
C GLU A 196 -22.47 14.42 -8.44
N ALA A 197 -23.45 14.49 -9.35
CA ALA A 197 -23.76 13.40 -10.27
C ALA A 197 -22.55 13.04 -11.15
N GLU A 198 -22.39 11.75 -11.43
CA GLU A 198 -21.27 11.25 -12.25
C GLU A 198 -21.29 11.86 -13.66
N GLU A 199 -22.48 12.02 -14.25
CA GLU A 199 -22.68 12.63 -15.57
C GLU A 199 -22.17 14.08 -15.60
N ALA A 200 -22.43 14.86 -14.54
CA ALA A 200 -21.93 16.23 -14.42
C ALA A 200 -20.41 16.28 -14.30
N LYS A 201 -19.80 15.36 -13.54
CA LYS A 201 -18.33 15.25 -13.41
C LYS A 201 -17.66 14.85 -14.72
N ARG A 202 -18.27 13.93 -15.48
CA ARG A 202 -17.77 13.53 -16.82
C ARG A 202 -17.86 14.67 -17.81
N PHE A 203 -18.96 15.44 -17.78
CA PHE A 203 -19.11 16.63 -18.60
C PHE A 203 -18.10 17.72 -18.23
N ASP A 204 -17.90 18.00 -16.94
CA ASP A 204 -16.86 18.91 -16.48
C ASP A 204 -15.48 18.52 -17.03
N LEU A 205 -15.15 17.22 -16.98
CA LEU A 205 -13.86 16.73 -17.47
C LEU A 205 -13.72 16.88 -18.99
N LEU A 206 -14.79 16.63 -19.77
CA LEU A 206 -14.80 16.86 -21.21
C LEU A 206 -14.49 18.33 -21.55
N LEU A 207 -15.14 19.27 -20.86
CA LEU A 207 -14.95 20.70 -21.10
C LEU A 207 -13.57 21.19 -20.63
N LEU A 208 -13.05 20.65 -19.53
CA LEU A 208 -11.68 20.94 -19.08
C LEU A 208 -10.63 20.41 -20.07
N TYR A 209 -10.84 19.23 -20.64
CA TYR A 209 -9.97 18.73 -21.72
C TYR A 209 -10.09 19.56 -22.99
N LEU A 210 -11.28 20.07 -23.34
CA LEU A 210 -11.44 21.02 -24.44
C LEU A 210 -10.64 22.30 -24.22
N GLN A 211 -10.70 22.86 -23.01
CA GLN A 211 -9.94 24.05 -22.62
C GLN A 211 -8.43 23.81 -22.72
N LEU A 212 -7.94 22.68 -22.22
CA LEU A 212 -6.53 22.30 -22.35
C LEU A 212 -6.11 22.10 -23.80
N ALA A 213 -6.92 21.39 -24.60
CA ALA A 213 -6.63 21.14 -26.00
C ALA A 213 -6.61 22.44 -26.81
N LEU A 214 -7.49 23.39 -26.50
CA LEU A 214 -7.49 24.72 -27.11
C LEU A 214 -6.22 25.50 -26.75
N LEU A 215 -5.85 25.50 -25.47
CA LEU A 215 -4.69 26.24 -24.96
C LEU A 215 -3.36 25.69 -25.49
N ARG A 216 -3.28 24.38 -25.72
CA ARG A 216 -2.10 23.67 -26.23
C ARG A 216 -2.09 23.46 -27.75
N ALA A 217 -3.15 23.85 -28.44
CA ALA A 217 -3.38 23.53 -29.86
C ALA A 217 -3.24 22.03 -30.16
N GLU A 218 -3.84 21.18 -29.32
CA GLU A 218 -3.76 19.72 -29.46
C GLU A 218 -4.65 19.20 -30.60
N PRO A 219 -4.20 18.17 -31.34
CA PRO A 219 -4.99 17.56 -32.42
C PRO A 219 -6.28 16.88 -31.92
N GLY A 220 -6.36 16.59 -30.62
CA GLY A 220 -7.54 16.00 -29.99
C GLY A 220 -8.75 16.92 -29.87
N PHE A 221 -8.61 18.22 -30.13
CA PHE A 221 -9.66 19.22 -29.97
C PHE A 221 -10.93 18.88 -30.78
N ALA A 222 -10.79 18.53 -32.06
CA ALA A 222 -11.92 18.23 -32.94
C ALA A 222 -12.79 17.09 -32.39
N ARG A 223 -12.16 16.01 -31.89
CA ARG A 223 -12.87 14.87 -31.32
C ARG A 223 -13.64 15.26 -30.05
N LEU A 224 -13.05 16.07 -29.18
CA LEU A 224 -13.69 16.51 -27.95
C LEU A 224 -14.83 17.50 -28.24
N ARG A 225 -14.64 18.36 -29.25
CA ARG A 225 -15.66 19.29 -29.75
C ARG A 225 -16.88 18.52 -30.23
N ASP A 226 -16.67 17.52 -31.09
CA ASP A 226 -17.75 16.73 -31.66
C ASP A 226 -18.53 15.96 -30.57
N GLN A 227 -17.83 15.53 -29.49
CA GLN A 227 -18.49 14.97 -28.30
C GLN A 227 -19.36 16.01 -27.56
N ALA A 228 -18.88 17.24 -27.40
CA ALA A 228 -19.65 18.32 -26.78
C ALA A 228 -20.88 18.70 -27.63
N ILE A 229 -20.72 18.80 -28.95
CA ILE A 229 -21.81 19.01 -29.92
C ILE A 229 -22.86 17.91 -29.81
N SER A 230 -22.43 16.64 -29.74
CA SER A 230 -23.36 15.51 -29.59
C SER A 230 -24.17 15.60 -28.30
N LEU A 231 -23.54 15.95 -27.17
CA LEU A 231 -24.24 16.14 -25.91
C LEU A 231 -25.22 17.34 -25.95
N ALA A 232 -24.85 18.41 -26.66
CA ALA A 232 -25.74 19.55 -26.89
C ALA A 232 -26.99 19.14 -27.69
N GLY A 233 -26.84 18.37 -28.77
CA GLY A 233 -27.97 17.85 -29.53
C GLY A 233 -28.90 16.95 -28.70
N LEU A 234 -28.34 16.09 -27.85
CA LEU A 234 -29.14 15.27 -26.91
C LEU A 234 -29.87 16.12 -25.85
N LEU A 235 -29.30 17.26 -25.44
CA LEU A 235 -30.00 18.22 -24.58
C LEU A 235 -31.10 18.97 -25.33
N GLU A 236 -30.90 19.32 -26.60
CA GLU A 236 -31.91 19.98 -27.43
C GLU A 236 -33.19 19.14 -27.56
N GLU A 237 -33.07 17.82 -27.67
CA GLU A 237 -34.21 16.88 -27.63
C GLU A 237 -35.04 17.00 -26.33
N LYS A 238 -34.45 17.55 -25.26
CA LYS A 238 -35.09 17.79 -23.96
C LYS A 238 -35.60 19.22 -23.80
N SER A 239 -35.76 20.00 -24.88
CA SER A 239 -36.30 21.37 -24.92
C SER A 239 -37.72 21.53 -24.33
N ALA A 240 -38.45 20.43 -24.13
CA ALA A 240 -39.70 20.42 -23.37
C ALA A 240 -39.50 20.80 -21.88
N ILE A 241 -38.32 20.54 -21.31
CA ILE A 241 -38.00 20.84 -19.91
C ILE A 241 -37.66 22.33 -19.76
N PRO A 242 -38.28 23.09 -18.83
CA PRO A 242 -38.07 24.54 -18.70
C PRO A 242 -36.61 24.97 -18.51
N MET A 243 -35.84 24.27 -17.68
CA MET A 243 -34.42 24.61 -17.44
C MET A 243 -33.53 24.38 -18.68
N VAL A 244 -33.88 23.41 -19.53
CA VAL A 244 -33.20 23.18 -20.82
C VAL A 244 -33.59 24.27 -21.81
N ARG A 245 -34.89 24.61 -21.88
CA ARG A 245 -35.39 25.68 -22.73
C ARG A 245 -34.73 27.03 -22.46
N GLN A 246 -34.44 27.34 -21.19
CA GLN A 246 -33.72 28.57 -20.82
C GLN A 246 -32.31 28.64 -21.40
N GLN A 247 -31.64 27.49 -21.60
CA GLN A 247 -30.31 27.40 -22.19
C GLN A 247 -30.32 27.01 -23.67
N LEU A 248 -31.50 26.95 -24.30
CA LEU A 248 -31.66 26.52 -25.69
C LEU A 248 -30.84 27.36 -26.69
N PRO A 249 -30.74 28.70 -26.55
CA PRO A 249 -29.87 29.49 -27.42
C PRO A 249 -28.42 29.01 -27.39
N LEU A 250 -27.87 28.81 -26.18
CA LEU A 250 -26.50 28.32 -26.00
C LEU A 250 -26.31 26.90 -26.55
N ILE A 251 -27.31 26.03 -26.37
CA ILE A 251 -27.30 24.65 -26.90
C ILE A 251 -27.29 24.65 -28.44
N GLN A 252 -28.01 25.58 -29.08
CA GLN A 252 -28.04 25.73 -30.53
C GLN A 252 -26.76 26.34 -31.07
N ASP A 253 -26.25 27.39 -30.42
CA ASP A 253 -24.98 28.03 -30.78
C ASP A 253 -23.83 27.03 -30.80
N LEU A 254 -23.74 26.17 -29.76
CA LEU A 254 -22.73 25.10 -29.68
C LEU A 254 -22.76 24.12 -30.84
N GLN A 255 -23.85 23.99 -31.58
CA GLN A 255 -23.95 23.09 -32.73
C GLN A 255 -23.54 23.76 -34.04
N THR A 256 -23.27 25.06 -34.04
CA THR A 256 -22.84 25.83 -35.22
C THR A 256 -21.32 25.89 -35.32
N GLU A 257 -20.77 25.86 -36.54
CA GLU A 257 -19.33 26.00 -36.75
C GLU A 257 -18.81 27.38 -36.35
N GLU A 258 -19.62 28.43 -36.52
CA GLU A 258 -19.27 29.82 -36.22
C GLU A 258 -18.90 30.01 -34.75
N TRP A 259 -19.66 29.41 -33.83
CA TRP A 259 -19.37 29.48 -32.40
C TRP A 259 -17.99 28.92 -32.04
N TRP A 260 -17.57 27.84 -32.72
CA TRP A 260 -16.28 27.19 -32.47
C TRP A 260 -15.10 27.92 -33.12
N ALA A 261 -15.34 28.75 -34.14
CA ALA A 261 -14.28 29.54 -34.78
C ALA A 261 -13.68 30.57 -33.82
N ASP A 262 -14.52 31.19 -32.99
CA ASP A 262 -14.14 32.23 -32.02
C ASP A 262 -14.20 31.74 -30.56
N ALA A 263 -14.19 30.42 -30.34
CA ALA A 263 -14.30 29.86 -29.01
C ALA A 263 -13.11 30.23 -28.12
N THR A 264 -13.41 30.80 -26.95
CA THR A 264 -12.42 31.17 -25.92
C THR A 264 -12.54 30.28 -24.67
N LEU A 265 -11.50 30.27 -23.84
CA LEU A 265 -11.54 29.52 -22.57
C LEU A 265 -12.67 29.96 -21.63
N PRO A 266 -12.97 31.26 -21.47
CA PRO A 266 -14.11 31.71 -20.68
C PRO A 266 -15.46 31.31 -21.28
N MET A 267 -15.62 31.30 -22.61
CA MET A 267 -16.83 30.77 -23.27
C MET A 267 -17.05 29.28 -22.95
N LEU A 268 -15.99 28.45 -23.03
CA LEU A 268 -16.07 27.03 -22.67
C LEU A 268 -16.40 26.82 -21.18
N GLU A 269 -15.91 27.70 -20.30
CA GLU A 269 -16.25 27.65 -18.88
C GLU A 269 -17.73 28.02 -18.62
N SER A 270 -18.27 29.01 -19.33
CA SER A 270 -19.69 29.37 -19.27
C SER A 270 -20.57 28.19 -19.71
N VAL A 271 -20.19 27.52 -20.81
CA VAL A 271 -20.83 26.28 -21.27
C VAL A 271 -20.82 25.21 -20.18
N ARG A 272 -19.66 24.97 -19.58
CA ARG A 272 -19.51 23.99 -18.49
C ARG A 272 -20.45 24.30 -17.33
N ARG A 273 -20.47 25.55 -16.85
CA ARG A 273 -21.29 25.96 -15.70
C ARG A 273 -22.78 25.87 -15.97
N ARG A 274 -23.23 26.30 -17.15
CA ARG A 274 -24.66 26.38 -17.50
C ARG A 274 -25.26 25.02 -17.88
N LEU A 275 -24.48 24.14 -18.50
CA LEU A 275 -25.00 22.87 -19.00
C LEU A 275 -24.75 21.66 -18.07
N ARG A 276 -23.77 21.70 -17.15
CA ARG A 276 -23.41 20.54 -16.31
C ARG A 276 -24.58 19.89 -15.57
N ASP A 277 -25.49 20.71 -15.03
CA ASP A 277 -26.64 20.24 -14.27
C ASP A 277 -27.80 19.78 -15.16
N LEU A 278 -27.72 20.04 -16.47
CA LEU A 278 -28.70 19.61 -17.46
C LEU A 278 -28.32 18.26 -18.07
N VAL A 279 -27.03 17.93 -18.15
CA VAL A 279 -26.53 16.66 -18.75
C VAL A 279 -27.15 15.42 -18.09
N ARG A 280 -27.50 15.48 -16.80
CA ARG A 280 -28.21 14.38 -16.10
C ARG A 280 -29.63 14.11 -16.63
N LEU A 281 -30.21 15.03 -17.39
CA LEU A 281 -31.55 14.92 -17.99
C LEU A 281 -31.53 14.19 -19.33
N ILE A 282 -30.35 13.94 -19.89
CA ILE A 282 -30.20 13.12 -21.08
C ILE A 282 -30.64 11.70 -20.70
N ASP A 283 -31.61 11.15 -21.44
CA ASP A 283 -32.12 9.82 -21.16
C ASP A 283 -30.95 8.84 -21.22
N LYS A 284 -30.86 7.96 -20.22
CA LYS A 284 -29.84 6.88 -20.18
C LYS A 284 -30.07 5.80 -21.24
N ARG A 285 -30.80 6.10 -22.33
CA ARG A 285 -31.23 5.16 -23.36
C ARG A 285 -30.01 4.66 -24.14
N GLN A 286 -29.80 3.35 -24.01
CA GLN A 286 -28.73 2.50 -24.58
C GLN A 286 -27.49 2.22 -23.71
N ARG A 287 -27.60 2.26 -22.38
CA ARG A 287 -26.97 1.11 -21.67
C ARG A 287 -27.85 -0.08 -22.01
N ARG A 288 -27.41 -0.98 -22.92
CA ARG A 288 -27.99 -2.33 -22.97
C ARG A 288 -27.95 -2.79 -21.51
N PRO A 289 -29.09 -3.01 -20.84
CA PRO A 289 -29.03 -3.66 -19.55
C PRO A 289 -28.37 -5.00 -19.85
N ILE A 290 -27.17 -5.18 -19.33
CA ILE A 290 -26.54 -6.49 -19.36
C ILE A 290 -27.34 -7.26 -18.33
N TYR A 291 -28.39 -7.94 -18.79
CA TYR A 291 -29.08 -8.95 -18.01
C TYR A 291 -28.14 -10.14 -17.98
N THR A 292 -27.35 -10.22 -16.92
CA THR A 292 -26.72 -11.46 -16.53
C THR A 292 -27.72 -12.23 -15.68
N ASP A 293 -28.36 -13.20 -16.30
CA ASP A 293 -29.09 -14.25 -15.61
C ASP A 293 -28.09 -15.39 -15.39
N PHE A 294 -27.36 -15.30 -14.28
CA PHE A 294 -26.49 -16.38 -13.84
C PHE A 294 -27.33 -17.23 -12.89
N GLU A 295 -27.49 -18.51 -13.23
CA GLU A 295 -27.88 -19.49 -12.24
C GLU A 295 -26.69 -19.60 -11.28
N ASP A 296 -26.86 -19.12 -10.04
CA ASP A 296 -25.82 -19.20 -9.01
C ASP A 296 -25.57 -20.68 -8.69
N GLU A 297 -24.58 -21.27 -9.36
CA GLU A 297 -24.02 -22.54 -8.92
C GLU A 297 -23.17 -22.24 -7.69
N MET A 298 -23.73 -22.53 -6.51
CA MET A 298 -22.95 -22.59 -5.29
C MET A 298 -21.86 -23.66 -5.46
N GLY A 299 -20.64 -23.20 -5.73
CA GLY A 299 -19.46 -24.05 -5.77
C GLY A 299 -19.21 -24.71 -4.41
N PHE A 300 -18.30 -25.68 -4.39
CA PHE A 300 -17.91 -26.34 -3.16
C PHE A 300 -17.23 -25.35 -2.21
N GLU A 301 -17.64 -25.36 -0.95
CA GLU A 301 -16.94 -24.65 0.13
C GLU A 301 -15.56 -25.30 0.30
N ALA A 302 -14.49 -24.55 0.03
CA ALA A 302 -13.13 -24.95 0.33
C ALA A 302 -12.62 -24.10 1.50
N GLY A 303 -12.34 -24.76 2.63
CA GLY A 303 -11.67 -24.11 3.76
C GLY A 303 -10.22 -23.80 3.40
N ILE A 304 -9.82 -22.53 3.53
CA ILE A 304 -8.45 -22.08 3.27
C ILE A 304 -7.82 -21.70 4.61
N GLU A 305 -6.71 -22.36 4.96
CA GLU A 305 -5.89 -21.96 6.10
C GLU A 305 -5.09 -20.69 5.77
N LEU A 306 -5.34 -19.61 6.51
CA LEU A 306 -4.64 -18.34 6.34
C LEU A 306 -3.34 -18.31 7.19
N PRO A 307 -2.15 -18.14 6.59
CA PRO A 307 -0.91 -17.97 7.32
C PRO A 307 -0.92 -16.66 8.12
N GLY A 308 -0.62 -16.72 9.42
CA GLY A 308 -0.49 -15.55 10.28
C GLY A 308 -1.73 -15.18 11.12
N LEU A 309 -2.90 -15.81 10.87
CA LEU A 309 -4.05 -15.81 11.80
C LEU A 309 -3.97 -16.93 12.83
N THR A 310 -3.21 -17.96 12.52
CA THR A 310 -2.77 -18.91 13.52
C THR A 310 -1.99 -18.12 14.57
N PRO A 311 -2.33 -18.21 15.88
CA PRO A 311 -1.44 -17.71 16.93
C PRO A 311 -0.03 -18.15 16.56
N ALA A 312 0.93 -17.21 16.47
CA ALA A 312 2.30 -17.45 16.00
C ALA A 312 2.66 -18.91 16.26
N THR A 313 2.82 -19.72 15.19
CA THR A 313 2.81 -21.20 15.25
C THR A 313 3.43 -21.63 16.56
N ASP A 314 2.80 -22.54 17.31
CA ASP A 314 3.26 -22.89 18.68
C ASP A 314 4.79 -23.08 18.76
N PHE A 315 5.39 -23.55 17.65
CA PHE A 315 6.81 -23.63 17.41
C PHE A 315 7.62 -22.31 17.41
N GLU A 316 7.16 -21.21 16.80
CA GLU A 316 7.84 -19.90 16.87
C GLU A 316 7.74 -19.27 18.27
N ARG A 317 6.62 -19.47 18.98
CA ARG A 317 6.53 -19.11 20.40
C ARG A 317 7.49 -19.95 21.24
N PHE A 318 7.57 -21.24 20.96
CA PHE A 318 8.54 -22.14 21.56
C PHE A 318 9.98 -21.67 21.31
N ARG A 319 10.37 -21.37 20.06
CA ARG A 319 11.71 -20.84 19.72
C ARG A 319 12.05 -19.57 20.51
N ASN A 320 11.13 -18.61 20.58
CA ASN A 320 11.36 -17.36 21.29
C ASN A 320 11.49 -17.55 22.81
N LYS A 321 10.62 -18.37 23.41
CA LYS A 321 10.70 -18.72 24.84
C LYS A 321 11.98 -19.52 25.15
N ALA A 322 12.32 -20.51 24.32
CA ALA A 322 13.54 -21.30 24.45
C ALA A 322 14.77 -20.41 24.36
N ARG A 323 14.82 -19.47 23.41
CA ARG A 323 15.92 -18.51 23.29
C ARG A 323 16.08 -17.66 24.54
N SER A 324 14.98 -17.12 25.07
CA SER A 324 15.01 -16.30 26.30
C SER A 324 15.52 -17.11 27.50
N PHE A 325 14.99 -18.32 27.68
CA PHE A 325 15.39 -19.21 28.76
C PHE A 325 16.84 -19.66 28.68
N LEU A 326 17.29 -20.11 27.50
CA LEU A 326 18.66 -20.57 27.29
C LEU A 326 19.68 -19.44 27.49
N ARG A 327 19.32 -18.20 27.15
CA ARG A 327 20.14 -17.01 27.45
C ARG A 327 20.19 -16.67 28.94
N ALA A 328 19.14 -16.95 29.70
CA ALA A 328 19.12 -16.77 31.15
C ALA A 328 19.89 -17.87 31.90
N HIS A 329 20.11 -19.04 31.29
CA HIS A 329 20.74 -20.21 31.91
C HIS A 329 22.10 -20.56 31.29
N GLN A 330 22.85 -19.56 30.84
CA GLN A 330 24.16 -19.78 30.19
C GLN A 330 25.22 -20.42 31.11
N ASP A 331 25.01 -20.39 32.43
CA ASP A 331 25.87 -21.04 33.41
C ASP A 331 25.70 -22.57 33.46
N HIS A 332 24.65 -23.10 32.85
CA HIS A 332 24.42 -24.54 32.78
C HIS A 332 25.53 -25.23 31.97
N LEU A 333 26.08 -26.33 32.48
CA LEU A 333 27.27 -26.99 31.92
C LEU A 333 27.13 -27.33 30.42
N ALA A 334 25.98 -27.89 30.01
CA ALA A 334 25.74 -28.28 28.62
C ALA A 334 25.62 -27.07 27.67
N ILE A 335 24.99 -25.97 28.13
CA ILE A 335 24.86 -24.73 27.35
C ILE A 335 26.22 -24.03 27.25
N ARG A 336 26.99 -24.02 28.35
CA ARG A 336 28.35 -23.48 28.39
C ARG A 336 29.28 -24.24 27.44
N LYS A 337 29.22 -25.58 27.41
CA LYS A 337 29.97 -26.40 26.46
C LYS A 337 29.64 -26.05 25.01
N LEU A 338 28.35 -25.87 24.69
CA LEU A 338 27.92 -25.45 23.34
C LEU A 338 28.49 -24.08 22.94
N ARG A 339 28.43 -23.10 23.85
CA ARG A 339 28.97 -21.75 23.58
C ARG A 339 30.48 -21.73 23.45
N LEU A 340 31.19 -22.51 24.26
CA LEU A 340 32.65 -22.59 24.26
C LEU A 340 33.21 -23.56 23.21
N ASN A 341 32.38 -24.06 22.30
CA ASN A 341 32.78 -24.99 21.24
C ASN A 341 33.48 -26.27 21.77
N HIS A 342 33.02 -26.80 22.91
CA HIS A 342 33.45 -28.10 23.42
C HIS A 342 32.56 -29.22 22.91
N PRO A 343 33.10 -30.43 22.68
CA PRO A 343 32.30 -31.58 22.26
C PRO A 343 31.19 -31.90 23.26
N LEU A 344 29.98 -32.10 22.76
CA LEU A 344 28.87 -32.60 23.57
C LEU A 344 28.95 -34.11 23.76
N THR A 345 28.55 -34.57 24.95
CA THR A 345 28.34 -35.99 25.23
C THR A 345 26.85 -36.34 25.13
N PRO A 346 26.48 -37.62 24.97
CA PRO A 346 25.07 -38.04 25.01
C PRO A 346 24.35 -37.61 26.29
N THR A 347 25.05 -37.59 27.43
CA THR A 347 24.51 -37.10 28.71
C THR A 347 24.21 -35.60 28.67
N ASP A 348 25.03 -34.79 28.00
CA ASP A 348 24.77 -33.36 27.85
C ASP A 348 23.53 -33.09 26.99
N LEU A 349 23.30 -33.90 25.95
CA LEU A 349 22.09 -33.80 25.12
C LEU A 349 20.82 -34.19 25.90
N ALA A 350 20.89 -35.24 26.72
CA ALA A 350 19.78 -35.64 27.58
C ALA A 350 19.41 -34.55 28.60
N GLU A 351 20.41 -33.88 29.18
CA GLU A 351 20.17 -32.74 30.08
C GLU A 351 19.56 -31.53 29.36
N LEU A 352 20.01 -31.21 28.14
CA LEU A 352 19.41 -30.13 27.34
C LEU A 352 17.93 -30.40 27.02
N GLU A 353 17.60 -31.65 26.70
CA GLU A 353 16.23 -32.08 26.46
C GLU A 353 15.38 -31.98 27.73
N ARG A 354 15.91 -32.47 28.85
CA ARG A 354 15.25 -32.41 30.16
C ARG A 354 14.93 -30.96 30.55
N ILE A 355 15.88 -30.05 30.41
CA ILE A 355 15.72 -28.64 30.78
C ILE A 355 14.71 -27.91 29.89
N LEU A 356 14.68 -28.21 28.59
CA LEU A 356 13.69 -27.63 27.68
C LEU A 356 12.28 -28.18 27.93
N ALA A 357 12.15 -29.44 28.35
CA ALA A 357 10.87 -30.05 28.72
C ALA A 357 10.35 -29.57 30.09
N GLU A 358 11.21 -29.52 31.11
CA GLU A 358 10.83 -29.12 32.49
C GLU A 358 10.50 -27.64 32.63
N SER A 359 11.06 -26.79 31.75
CA SER A 359 10.79 -25.35 31.76
C SER A 359 9.39 -24.96 31.27
N GLY A 360 8.59 -25.91 30.75
CA GLY A 360 7.25 -25.65 30.24
C GLY A 360 7.22 -24.75 29.00
N ILE A 361 8.34 -24.66 28.30
CA ILE A 361 8.56 -23.73 27.18
C ILE A 361 7.94 -24.24 25.87
N GLY A 362 7.81 -25.55 25.73
CA GLY A 362 7.13 -26.23 24.61
C GLY A 362 6.73 -27.64 24.98
N SER A 363 5.93 -28.26 24.11
CA SER A 363 5.55 -29.67 24.24
C SER A 363 6.73 -30.58 23.86
N PRO A 364 6.72 -31.87 24.27
CA PRO A 364 7.69 -32.85 23.79
C PRO A 364 7.73 -32.95 22.25
N ALA A 365 6.60 -32.70 21.58
CA ALA A 365 6.53 -32.67 20.12
C ALA A 365 7.30 -31.48 19.51
N ASP A 366 7.32 -30.32 20.17
CA ASP A 366 8.09 -29.16 19.73
C ASP A 366 9.60 -29.42 19.84
N VAL A 367 10.05 -30.08 20.92
CA VAL A 367 11.46 -30.47 21.09
C VAL A 367 11.88 -31.49 20.03
N GLN A 368 11.01 -32.45 19.71
CA GLN A 368 11.26 -33.43 18.66
C GLN A 368 11.35 -32.78 17.28
N ARG A 369 10.41 -31.88 16.96
CA ARG A 369 10.43 -31.08 15.73
C ARG A 369 11.71 -30.25 15.61
N ALA A 370 12.17 -29.64 16.71
CA ALA A 370 13.40 -28.86 16.72
C ALA A 370 14.65 -29.71 16.42
N LYS A 371 14.69 -30.96 16.90
CA LYS A 371 15.75 -31.92 16.58
C LYS A 371 15.79 -32.24 15.08
N GLU A 372 14.63 -32.45 14.47
CA GLU A 372 14.50 -32.80 13.06
C GLU A 372 14.89 -31.62 12.15
N GLU A 373 14.36 -30.42 12.40
CA GLU A 373 14.63 -29.23 11.57
C GLU A 373 16.09 -28.75 11.66
N SER A 374 16.73 -28.88 12.83
CA SER A 374 18.11 -28.39 13.05
C SER A 374 19.17 -29.49 12.99
N GLN A 375 18.82 -30.71 12.56
CA GLN A 375 19.72 -31.85 12.47
C GLN A 375 20.42 -32.19 13.81
N GLY A 376 19.68 -32.04 14.91
CA GLY A 376 20.14 -32.33 16.27
C GLY A 376 19.83 -31.22 17.27
N LEU A 377 19.59 -31.62 18.52
CA LEU A 377 19.24 -30.68 19.59
C LEU A 377 20.37 -29.70 19.92
N GLY A 378 21.63 -30.15 19.84
CA GLY A 378 22.79 -29.29 20.13
C GLY A 378 22.93 -28.15 19.12
N LEU A 379 22.71 -28.43 17.83
CA LEU A 379 22.69 -27.39 16.79
C LEU A 379 21.51 -26.43 16.95
N PHE A 380 20.33 -26.94 17.28
CA PHE A 380 19.17 -26.10 17.59
C PHE A 380 19.48 -25.13 18.73
N VAL A 381 19.94 -25.64 19.88
CA VAL A 381 20.28 -24.82 21.05
C VAL A 381 21.35 -23.80 20.70
N ARG A 382 22.41 -24.21 19.99
CA ARG A 382 23.50 -23.32 19.57
C ARG A 382 23.03 -22.21 18.63
N SER A 383 22.05 -22.48 17.77
CA SER A 383 21.45 -21.46 16.91
C SER A 383 20.70 -20.36 17.67
N LEU A 384 20.25 -20.65 18.90
CA LEU A 384 19.53 -19.69 19.73
C LEU A 384 20.46 -18.87 20.64
N VAL A 385 21.52 -19.50 21.16
CA VAL A 385 22.46 -18.87 22.10
C VAL A 385 23.70 -18.26 21.44
N GLY A 386 24.06 -18.71 20.25
CA GLY A 386 25.29 -18.29 19.56
C GLY A 386 26.57 -18.94 20.12
N LEU A 387 27.68 -18.78 19.40
CA LEU A 387 29.00 -19.20 19.86
C LEU A 387 29.66 -18.08 20.68
N ASP A 388 30.53 -18.43 21.62
CA ASP A 388 31.38 -17.43 22.27
C ASP A 388 32.43 -16.90 21.29
N ARG A 389 32.65 -15.57 21.29
CA ARG A 389 33.56 -14.92 20.34
C ARG A 389 35.02 -15.38 20.51
N ALA A 390 35.47 -15.66 21.73
CA ALA A 390 36.81 -16.17 21.96
C ALA A 390 36.95 -17.61 21.46
N ALA A 391 35.93 -18.44 21.72
CA ALA A 391 35.89 -19.81 21.22
C ALA A 391 35.81 -19.90 19.68
N ALA A 392 35.08 -18.98 19.04
CA ALA A 392 35.02 -18.86 17.58
C ALA A 392 36.40 -18.51 17.00
N LYS A 393 37.10 -17.56 17.61
CA LYS A 393 38.47 -17.19 17.20
C LYS A 393 39.46 -18.33 17.42
N GLU A 394 39.37 -19.04 18.54
CA GLU A 394 40.23 -20.19 18.83
C GLU A 394 40.02 -21.32 17.83
N ALA A 395 38.77 -21.60 17.47
CA ALA A 395 38.43 -22.61 16.45
C ALA A 395 39.03 -22.28 15.07
N LEU A 396 39.16 -21.00 14.75
CA LEU A 396 39.74 -20.51 13.50
C LEU A 396 41.23 -20.14 13.66
N ALA A 397 41.82 -20.24 14.85
CA ALA A 397 43.21 -19.85 15.08
C ALA A 397 44.19 -20.74 14.31
N GLY A 398 43.91 -22.05 14.26
CA GLY A 398 44.72 -23.00 13.50
C GLY A 398 44.74 -22.75 11.99
N PHE A 399 43.71 -22.08 11.45
CA PHE A 399 43.67 -21.66 10.05
C PHE A 399 44.64 -20.49 9.78
N LEU A 400 44.79 -19.58 10.75
CA LEU A 400 45.65 -18.40 10.65
C LEU A 400 47.11 -18.66 11.09
N ASP A 401 47.40 -19.83 11.66
CA ASP A 401 48.69 -20.09 12.32
C ASP A 401 49.86 -20.14 11.32
N GLY A 402 50.99 -19.53 11.70
CA GLY A 402 52.21 -19.46 10.87
C GLY A 402 52.13 -18.56 9.62
N ARG A 403 51.12 -17.69 9.49
CA ARG A 403 50.91 -16.84 8.29
C ARG A 403 50.67 -15.37 8.65
N THR A 404 50.99 -14.47 7.70
CA THR A 404 50.65 -13.03 7.78
C THR A 404 49.42 -12.75 6.90
N PRO A 405 48.19 -12.77 7.44
CA PRO A 405 46.99 -12.59 6.63
C PRO A 405 46.89 -11.14 6.09
N SER A 406 46.31 -10.98 4.90
CA SER A 406 46.00 -9.66 4.34
C SER A 406 44.81 -9.00 5.05
N ALA A 407 44.60 -7.69 4.83
CA ALA A 407 43.46 -6.97 5.41
C ALA A 407 42.11 -7.62 5.05
N ASN A 408 41.92 -7.99 3.77
CA ASN A 408 40.70 -8.65 3.31
C ASN A 408 40.52 -10.04 3.94
N GLN A 409 41.61 -10.78 4.16
CA GLN A 409 41.54 -12.09 4.83
C GLN A 409 41.15 -11.96 6.30
N ILE A 410 41.67 -10.95 7.00
CA ILE A 410 41.30 -10.65 8.40
C ILE A 410 39.83 -10.27 8.48
N GLU A 411 39.35 -9.40 7.58
CA GLU A 411 37.95 -8.99 7.54
C GLU A 411 37.01 -10.17 7.25
N PHE A 412 37.37 -11.01 6.28
CA PHE A 412 36.61 -12.21 5.96
C PHE A 412 36.50 -13.17 7.16
N VAL A 413 37.59 -13.41 7.88
CA VAL A 413 37.56 -14.24 9.09
C VAL A 413 36.73 -13.59 10.20
N ASN A 414 36.78 -12.27 10.35
CA ASN A 414 35.92 -11.57 11.32
C ASN A 414 34.43 -11.72 10.98
N LEU A 415 34.04 -11.65 9.71
CA LEU A 415 32.66 -11.91 9.28
C LEU A 415 32.22 -13.34 9.63
N ILE A 416 33.11 -14.33 9.49
CA ILE A 416 32.84 -15.71 9.93
C ILE A 416 32.65 -15.76 11.45
N VAL A 417 33.53 -15.12 12.22
CA VAL A 417 33.44 -15.06 13.69
C VAL A 417 32.13 -14.40 14.13
N ASP A 418 31.74 -13.30 13.49
CA ASP A 418 30.50 -12.59 13.81
C ASP A 418 29.28 -13.47 13.50
N HIS A 419 29.26 -14.14 12.34
CA HIS A 419 28.19 -15.07 11.99
C HIS A 419 28.10 -16.27 12.95
N LEU A 420 29.23 -16.88 13.33
CA LEU A 420 29.25 -17.94 14.33
C LEU A 420 28.78 -17.45 15.71
N THR A 421 29.10 -16.21 16.07
CA THR A 421 28.67 -15.60 17.34
C THR A 421 27.16 -15.35 17.35
N GLU A 422 26.57 -14.97 16.22
CA GLU A 422 25.13 -14.68 16.12
C GLU A 422 24.25 -15.90 15.88
N ARG A 423 24.68 -16.78 14.96
CA ARG A 423 23.90 -17.92 14.44
C ARG A 423 24.37 -19.26 14.99
N GLY A 424 25.49 -19.32 15.68
CA GLY A 424 25.99 -20.51 16.36
C GLY A 424 26.64 -21.56 15.47
N PHE A 425 26.30 -21.63 14.19
CA PHE A 425 26.97 -22.45 13.18
C PHE A 425 26.87 -21.80 11.81
N MET A 426 27.68 -22.25 10.86
CA MET A 426 27.70 -21.73 9.49
C MET A 426 27.85 -22.89 8.51
N PRO A 427 26.90 -23.09 7.58
CA PRO A 427 27.11 -23.94 6.40
C PRO A 427 28.17 -23.33 5.47
N ALA A 428 28.99 -24.17 4.83
CA ALA A 428 30.03 -23.71 3.89
C ALA A 428 29.47 -22.91 2.70
N THR A 429 28.22 -23.16 2.30
CA THR A 429 27.57 -22.44 1.18
C THR A 429 27.43 -20.94 1.44
N VAL A 430 27.29 -20.52 2.71
CA VAL A 430 27.14 -19.10 3.08
C VAL A 430 28.38 -18.27 2.70
N LEU A 431 29.54 -18.91 2.56
CA LEU A 431 30.78 -18.25 2.15
C LEU A 431 30.75 -17.73 0.69
N TYR A 432 29.72 -18.10 -0.08
CA TYR A 432 29.49 -17.70 -1.46
C TYR A 432 28.30 -16.73 -1.62
N ASP A 433 27.72 -16.28 -0.50
CA ASP A 433 26.61 -15.31 -0.47
C ASP A 433 27.07 -13.96 0.15
N SER A 434 26.27 -12.90 -0.02
CA SER A 434 26.48 -11.64 0.72
C SER A 434 26.34 -11.89 2.24
N PRO A 435 27.21 -11.33 3.10
CA PRO A 435 28.20 -10.27 2.86
C PRO A 435 29.59 -10.72 2.38
N PHE A 436 29.83 -12.03 2.23
CA PHE A 436 31.17 -12.54 1.88
C PHE A 436 31.58 -12.22 0.44
N THR A 437 30.61 -12.16 -0.47
CA THR A 437 30.82 -11.72 -1.87
C THR A 437 31.08 -10.23 -2.02
N ASP A 438 30.83 -9.42 -0.99
CA ASP A 438 31.03 -7.96 -1.03
C ASP A 438 32.53 -7.62 -0.93
N LEU A 439 33.32 -8.51 -0.31
CA LEU A 439 34.78 -8.40 -0.22
C LEU A 439 35.48 -8.84 -1.52
N ASN A 440 34.90 -9.81 -2.23
CA ASN A 440 35.38 -10.27 -3.54
C ASN A 440 34.23 -10.93 -4.33
N PRO A 441 34.04 -10.61 -5.63
CA PRO A 441 32.99 -11.23 -6.46
C PRO A 441 33.04 -12.77 -6.54
N HIS A 442 34.20 -13.38 -6.27
CA HIS A 442 34.37 -14.83 -6.22
C HIS A 442 34.25 -15.42 -4.80
N GLY A 443 33.79 -14.63 -3.82
CA GLY A 443 33.61 -15.05 -2.43
C GLY A 443 34.91 -15.54 -1.79
N VAL A 444 34.83 -16.66 -1.06
CA VAL A 444 35.98 -17.26 -0.36
C VAL A 444 37.14 -17.62 -1.29
N GLU A 445 36.87 -18.06 -2.53
CA GLU A 445 37.89 -18.46 -3.51
C GLU A 445 38.65 -17.26 -4.09
N GLY A 446 38.05 -16.06 -4.03
CA GLY A 446 38.72 -14.82 -4.41
C GLY A 446 39.64 -14.26 -3.33
N VAL A 447 39.49 -14.71 -2.08
CA VAL A 447 40.21 -14.19 -0.90
C VAL A 447 41.27 -15.17 -0.38
N PHE A 448 41.05 -16.47 -0.57
CA PHE A 448 41.94 -17.54 -0.11
C PHE A 448 42.30 -18.51 -1.25
N PRO A 449 43.56 -19.01 -1.31
CA PRO A 449 43.93 -20.12 -2.19
C PRO A 449 43.10 -21.38 -1.89
N SER A 450 42.90 -22.25 -2.89
CA SER A 450 42.03 -23.44 -2.75
C SER A 450 42.37 -24.33 -1.55
N GLU A 451 43.65 -24.59 -1.28
CA GLU A 451 44.08 -25.38 -0.10
C GLU A 451 43.65 -24.74 1.24
N GLN A 452 43.55 -23.41 1.29
CA GLN A 452 43.09 -22.67 2.45
C GLN A 452 41.56 -22.68 2.55
N VAL A 453 40.85 -22.65 1.42
CA VAL A 453 39.39 -22.82 1.41
C VAL A 453 39.01 -24.18 2.00
N ASP A 454 39.70 -25.25 1.61
CA ASP A 454 39.46 -26.61 2.13
C ASP A 454 39.70 -26.66 3.65
N SER A 455 40.83 -26.12 4.13
CA SER A 455 41.14 -26.06 5.56
C SER A 455 40.12 -25.24 6.37
N LEU A 456 39.59 -24.16 5.79
CA LEU A 456 38.57 -23.33 6.41
C LEU A 456 37.22 -24.07 6.51
N ILE A 457 36.82 -24.76 5.44
CA ILE A 457 35.60 -25.59 5.42
C ILE A 457 35.72 -26.71 6.46
N GLU A 458 36.88 -27.38 6.55
CA GLU A 458 37.14 -28.39 7.57
C GLU A 458 37.03 -27.84 9.00
N ALA A 459 37.53 -26.62 9.24
CA ALA A 459 37.39 -25.96 10.54
C ALA A 459 35.92 -25.65 10.88
N LEU A 460 35.13 -25.17 9.92
CA LEU A 460 33.69 -24.94 10.11
C LEU A 460 32.92 -26.24 10.36
N GLU A 461 33.25 -27.30 9.64
CA GLU A 461 32.66 -28.63 9.86
C GLU A 461 33.10 -29.25 11.20
N ALA A 462 34.33 -28.97 11.66
CA ALA A 462 34.75 -29.35 13.02
C ALA A 462 33.93 -28.62 14.09
N VAL A 463 33.68 -27.30 13.93
CA VAL A 463 32.79 -26.53 14.82
C VAL A 463 31.38 -27.11 14.79
N ARG A 464 30.85 -27.47 13.61
CA ARG A 464 29.55 -28.13 13.47
C ARG A 464 29.49 -29.45 14.24
N ARG A 465 30.44 -30.36 14.00
CA ARG A 465 30.52 -31.68 14.64
C ARG A 465 30.56 -31.61 16.16
N ARG A 466 31.21 -30.61 16.76
CA ARG A 466 31.25 -30.49 18.24
C ARG A 466 29.88 -30.25 18.89
N ALA A 467 28.87 -29.80 18.14
CA ALA A 467 27.49 -29.66 18.64
C ALA A 467 26.57 -30.82 18.28
N VAL A 468 27.06 -31.82 17.54
CA VAL A 468 26.33 -33.05 17.19
C VAL A 468 27.06 -34.18 17.90
N ALA A 469 26.49 -34.68 19.01
CA ALA A 469 27.14 -35.71 19.84
C ALA A 469 27.39 -37.02 19.07
#